data_AF-A0A367WBH5-F1
#
_entry.id   AF-A0A367WBH5-F1
#
_cell.length_a   1.000
_cell.length_b   1.000
_cell.length_c   1.000
_cell.angle_alpha   90.00
_cell.angle_beta   90.00
_cell.angle_gamma   90.00
#
_symmetry.space_group_name_H-M   'P 1'
#
loop_
_entity.id
_entity.type
_entity.pdbx_description
1 polymer ?
#
loop_
_entity_poly.entity_id
_entity_poly.type
_entity_poly.pdbx_seq_one_letter_code
_entity_poly.pdbx_strand_id
1 'polypeptide(L)'
;MMRVLTTDLGRDSKAALIMRFAILGLRDKFYSLRQMVGAGLPDHAVLDHLGVPDSPIAREATEWAATLQPEFVQYHGLRSFAFGVALGKYHNVRFDREMLYIASILHDISLGSAQCDGPRSFEVEAASCAHGWLCDQSYDRDKADIIHEAMALHSAVCHTGPRDPEGLLLHLGAGVDVVGMQIMNVHPAVRAKILRDYPRTGFVRDFGKLVADQADRKPQCHIAGLVGVGFGKALAANGLDRSC
;
A
#
# COMPACT_ATOMS: atom_id res chain seq x y z
N MET A 1 24.27 -0.33 -12.32
CA MET A 1 24.56 0.95 -11.62
C MET A 1 23.70 0.92 -10.37
N MET A 2 24.29 1.02 -9.18
CA MET A 2 23.58 0.85 -7.90
C MET A 2 22.47 1.91 -7.78
N ARG A 3 21.24 1.49 -7.48
CA ARG A 3 20.10 2.41 -7.34
C ARG A 3 20.32 3.23 -6.06
N VAL A 4 20.10 4.54 -6.13
CA VAL A 4 20.10 5.39 -4.93
C VAL A 4 18.75 5.19 -4.25
N LEU A 5 18.78 4.63 -3.04
CA LEU A 5 17.58 4.32 -2.27
C LEU A 5 17.05 5.57 -1.55
N THR A 6 15.73 5.67 -1.43
CA THR A 6 15.03 6.75 -0.75
C THR A 6 15.26 6.68 0.75
N THR A 7 16.11 7.55 1.28
CA THR A 7 16.40 7.61 2.73
C THR A 7 15.61 8.69 3.48
N ASP A 8 14.89 9.54 2.76
CA ASP A 8 14.01 10.57 3.31
C ASP A 8 12.91 10.90 2.30
N LEU A 9 11.66 10.89 2.76
CA LEU A 9 10.50 11.34 1.97
C LEU A 9 10.30 12.86 2.09
N GLY A 10 10.86 13.48 3.13
CA GLY A 10 10.54 14.82 3.52
C GLY A 10 9.05 14.98 3.84
N ARG A 11 8.56 16.20 3.64
CA ARG A 11 7.14 16.55 3.85
C ARG A 11 6.69 17.50 2.76
N ASP A 12 5.69 17.06 2.00
CA ASP A 12 5.05 17.92 1.01
C ASP A 12 4.31 19.09 1.69
N SER A 13 4.33 20.25 1.02
CA SER A 13 3.50 21.38 1.45
C SER A 13 2.01 21.02 1.38
N LYS A 14 1.20 21.62 2.27
CA LYS A 14 -0.25 21.45 2.26
C LYS A 14 -0.87 21.76 0.89
N ALA A 15 -0.37 22.79 0.20
CA ALA A 15 -0.82 23.15 -1.15
C ALA A 15 -0.51 22.05 -2.17
N ALA A 16 0.71 21.49 -2.13
CA ALA A 16 1.09 20.37 -3.01
C ALA A 16 0.22 19.13 -2.78
N LEU A 17 -0.01 18.75 -1.52
CA LEU A 17 -0.89 17.63 -1.18
C LEU A 17 -2.32 17.84 -1.68
N ILE A 18 -2.91 19.02 -1.45
CA ILE A 18 -4.25 19.37 -1.93
C ILE A 18 -4.33 19.23 -3.46
N MET A 19 -3.34 19.76 -4.19
CA MET A 19 -3.30 19.65 -5.65
C MET A 19 -3.20 18.20 -6.12
N ARG A 20 -2.40 17.36 -5.46
CA ARG A 20 -2.30 15.94 -5.80
C ARG A 20 -3.59 15.17 -5.54
N PHE A 21 -4.28 15.45 -4.42
CA PHE A 21 -5.60 14.89 -4.17
C PHE A 21 -6.64 15.36 -5.20
N ALA A 22 -6.56 16.61 -5.67
CA ALA A 22 -7.42 17.10 -6.74
C ALA A 22 -7.18 16.35 -8.07
N ILE A 23 -5.92 16.11 -8.43
CA ILE A 23 -5.54 15.32 -9.62
C ILE A 23 -6.07 13.89 -9.50
N LEU A 24 -5.92 13.27 -8.33
CA LEU A 24 -6.43 11.93 -8.06
C LEU A 24 -7.95 11.86 -8.20
N GLY A 25 -8.67 12.81 -7.60
CA GLY A 25 -10.13 12.88 -7.69
C GLY A 25 -10.65 13.11 -9.12
N LEU A 26 -9.95 13.91 -9.94
CA LEU A 26 -10.27 14.07 -11.36
C LEU A 26 -10.10 12.74 -12.13
N ARG A 27 -9.03 12.01 -11.84
CA ARG A 27 -8.76 10.69 -12.45
C ARG A 27 -9.84 9.66 -12.08
N ASP A 28 -10.27 9.62 -10.81
CA ASP A 28 -11.34 8.71 -10.35
C ASP A 28 -12.70 9.04 -10.98
N LYS A 29 -13.01 10.33 -11.17
CA LYS A 29 -14.20 10.76 -11.93
C LYS A 29 -14.13 10.35 -13.40
N PHE A 30 -12.95 10.45 -14.01
CA PHE A 30 -12.74 10.01 -15.39
C PHE A 30 -12.98 8.50 -15.56
N TYR A 31 -12.49 7.66 -14.63
CA TYR A 31 -12.77 6.22 -14.65
C TYR A 31 -14.26 5.93 -14.50
N SER A 32 -14.91 6.56 -13.52
CA SER A 32 -16.36 6.41 -13.32
C SER A 32 -17.16 6.76 -14.58
N LEU A 33 -16.80 7.84 -15.28
CA LEU A 33 -17.47 8.25 -16.52
C LEU A 33 -17.27 7.23 -17.65
N ARG A 34 -16.06 6.68 -17.82
CA ARG A 34 -15.81 5.62 -18.81
C ARG A 34 -16.64 4.38 -18.54
N GLN A 35 -16.75 3.98 -17.27
CA GLN A 35 -17.54 2.82 -16.87
C GLN A 35 -19.04 3.03 -17.11
N MET A 36 -19.56 4.26 -16.89
CA MET A 36 -20.97 4.59 -17.19
C MET A 36 -21.33 4.38 -18.66
N VAL A 37 -20.39 4.54 -19.59
CA VAL A 37 -20.59 4.28 -21.03
C VAL A 37 -20.16 2.86 -21.44
N GLY A 38 -19.95 1.97 -20.47
CA GLY A 38 -19.61 0.55 -20.70
C GLY A 38 -18.14 0.27 -21.03
N ALA A 39 -17.25 1.26 -20.91
CA ALA A 39 -15.83 1.11 -21.24
C ALA A 39 -14.95 0.98 -19.98
N GLY A 40 -13.99 0.04 -20.01
CA GLY A 40 -13.07 -0.17 -18.88
C GLY A 40 -13.80 -0.68 -17.64
N LEU A 41 -14.66 -1.69 -17.81
CA LEU A 41 -15.31 -2.36 -16.68
C LEU A 41 -14.29 -3.25 -15.96
N PRO A 42 -14.36 -3.34 -14.62
CA PRO A 42 -13.48 -4.22 -13.87
C PRO A 42 -13.79 -5.69 -14.16
N ASP A 43 -12.74 -6.48 -14.31
CA ASP A 43 -12.84 -7.91 -14.64
C ASP A 43 -12.84 -8.77 -13.37
N HIS A 44 -13.74 -9.75 -13.30
CA HIS A 44 -13.80 -10.71 -12.21
C HIS A 44 -12.87 -11.91 -12.41
N ALA A 45 -12.33 -12.12 -13.61
CA ALA A 45 -11.40 -13.22 -13.91
C ALA A 45 -10.10 -13.16 -13.09
N VAL A 46 -9.81 -12.03 -12.43
CA VAL A 46 -8.66 -11.92 -11.52
C VAL A 46 -8.81 -12.72 -10.22
N LEU A 47 -10.02 -13.25 -9.91
CA LEU A 47 -10.27 -14.04 -8.69
C LEU A 47 -9.29 -15.21 -8.52
N ASP A 48 -8.93 -15.89 -9.62
CA ASP A 48 -8.00 -17.03 -9.62
C ASP A 48 -6.53 -16.61 -9.46
N HIS A 49 -6.25 -15.31 -9.51
CA HIS A 49 -4.92 -14.73 -9.44
C HIS A 49 -4.66 -13.97 -8.14
N LEU A 50 -5.58 -14.00 -7.17
CA LEU A 50 -5.42 -13.34 -5.87
C LEU A 50 -4.56 -14.12 -4.88
N GLY A 51 -4.21 -15.38 -5.18
CA GLY A 51 -3.37 -16.21 -4.33
C GLY A 51 -2.01 -15.59 -4.08
N VAL A 52 -1.57 -15.62 -2.82
CA VAL A 52 -0.23 -15.16 -2.43
C VAL A 52 0.85 -16.06 -3.05
N PRO A 53 2.04 -15.53 -3.39
CA PRO A 53 3.17 -16.35 -3.83
C PRO A 53 3.55 -17.39 -2.77
N ASP A 54 3.91 -18.60 -3.22
CA ASP A 54 4.26 -19.75 -2.37
C ASP A 54 5.78 -20.01 -2.28
N SER A 55 6.58 -19.07 -2.80
CA SER A 55 8.04 -19.13 -2.71
C SER A 55 8.51 -19.12 -1.25
N PRO A 56 9.69 -19.71 -0.95
CA PRO A 56 10.23 -19.73 0.41
C PRO A 56 10.32 -18.34 1.04
N ILE A 57 10.87 -17.36 0.30
CA ILE A 57 11.05 -15.99 0.81
C ILE A 57 9.72 -15.28 1.07
N ALA A 58 8.67 -15.54 0.28
CA ALA A 58 7.34 -14.98 0.51
C ALA A 58 6.73 -15.53 1.82
N ARG A 59 6.89 -16.82 2.08
CA ARG A 59 6.44 -17.45 3.34
C ARG A 59 7.20 -16.91 4.53
N GLU A 60 8.53 -16.83 4.43
CA GLU A 60 9.40 -16.26 5.48
C GLU A 60 9.07 -14.80 5.75
N ALA A 61 8.80 -13.99 4.71
CA ALA A 61 8.38 -12.60 4.88
C ALA A 61 7.03 -12.51 5.63
N THR A 62 6.10 -13.42 5.34
CA THR A 62 4.80 -13.48 6.03
C THR A 62 4.96 -13.80 7.51
N GLU A 63 5.78 -14.81 7.82
CA GLU A 63 6.07 -15.25 9.18
C GLU A 63 6.81 -14.16 9.96
N TRP A 64 7.83 -13.54 9.36
CA TRP A 64 8.58 -12.44 9.95
C TRP A 64 7.68 -11.23 10.24
N ALA A 65 6.85 -10.84 9.27
CA ALA A 65 5.90 -9.75 9.44
C ALA A 65 4.94 -9.99 10.62
N ALA A 66 4.43 -11.22 10.78
CA ALA A 66 3.55 -11.59 11.88
C ALA A 66 4.22 -11.48 13.28
N THR A 67 5.55 -11.51 13.36
CA THR A 67 6.29 -11.23 14.61
C THR A 67 6.43 -9.74 14.93
N LEU A 68 6.26 -8.87 13.93
CA LEU A 68 6.52 -7.44 14.03
C LEU A 68 5.25 -6.60 14.11
N GLN A 69 4.14 -7.06 13.55
CA GLN A 69 2.93 -6.25 13.43
C GLN A 69 1.68 -6.96 13.93
N PRO A 70 0.68 -6.22 14.44
CA PRO A 70 -0.58 -6.81 14.84
C PRO A 70 -1.33 -7.35 13.62
N GLU A 71 -2.20 -8.33 13.85
CA GLU A 71 -2.93 -9.05 12.80
C GLU A 71 -3.67 -8.12 11.82
N PHE A 72 -4.26 -7.03 12.30
CA PHE A 72 -4.99 -6.11 11.41
C PHE A 72 -4.08 -5.39 10.40
N VAL A 73 -2.79 -5.19 10.71
CA VAL A 73 -1.79 -4.64 9.78
C VAL A 73 -1.30 -5.75 8.84
N GLN A 74 -1.13 -6.98 9.35
CA GLN A 74 -0.85 -8.14 8.48
C GLN A 74 -1.95 -8.31 7.43
N TYR A 75 -3.23 -8.27 7.84
CA TYR A 75 -4.37 -8.36 6.93
C TYR A 75 -4.43 -7.16 5.99
N HIS A 76 -4.04 -5.97 6.42
CA HIS A 76 -3.88 -4.82 5.53
C HIS A 76 -2.87 -5.12 4.42
N GLY A 77 -1.68 -5.64 4.75
CA GLY A 77 -0.70 -6.04 3.75
C GLY A 77 -1.23 -7.07 2.75
N LEU A 78 -1.96 -8.09 3.23
CA LEU A 78 -2.59 -9.11 2.37
C LEU A 78 -3.67 -8.51 1.45
N ARG A 79 -4.51 -7.60 1.96
CA ARG A 79 -5.50 -6.88 1.16
C ARG A 79 -4.84 -5.95 0.15
N SER A 80 -3.80 -5.22 0.55
CA SER A 80 -3.02 -4.33 -0.32
C SER A 80 -2.42 -5.09 -1.51
N PHE A 81 -1.84 -6.27 -1.27
CA PHE A 81 -1.40 -7.15 -2.35
C PHE A 81 -2.55 -7.54 -3.29
N ALA A 82 -3.66 -8.05 -2.74
CA ALA A 82 -4.77 -8.55 -3.54
C ALA A 82 -5.44 -7.44 -4.38
N PHE A 83 -5.61 -6.25 -3.81
CA PHE A 83 -6.09 -5.07 -4.55
C PHE A 83 -5.08 -4.60 -5.59
N GLY A 84 -3.78 -4.62 -5.28
CA GLY A 84 -2.71 -4.33 -6.23
C GLY A 84 -2.75 -5.26 -7.44
N VAL A 85 -2.93 -6.57 -7.24
CA VAL A 85 -3.10 -7.55 -8.32
C VAL A 85 -4.33 -7.25 -9.17
N ALA A 86 -5.48 -6.96 -8.54
CA ALA A 86 -6.72 -6.63 -9.24
C ALA A 86 -6.56 -5.37 -10.12
N LEU A 87 -5.92 -4.34 -9.59
CA LEU A 87 -5.66 -3.10 -10.32
C LEU A 87 -4.56 -3.25 -11.37
N GLY A 88 -3.58 -4.14 -11.17
CA GLY A 88 -2.60 -4.50 -12.18
C GLY A 88 -3.26 -5.13 -13.40
N LYS A 89 -4.23 -6.02 -13.19
CA LYS A 89 -5.05 -6.58 -14.27
C LYS A 89 -5.88 -5.50 -14.97
N TYR A 90 -6.54 -4.63 -14.22
CA TYR A 90 -7.39 -3.55 -14.76
C TYR A 90 -6.61 -2.55 -15.60
N HIS A 91 -5.44 -2.10 -15.12
CA HIS A 91 -4.58 -1.14 -15.82
C HIS A 91 -3.61 -1.77 -16.82
N ASN A 92 -3.65 -3.10 -16.98
CA ASN A 92 -2.72 -3.87 -17.82
C ASN A 92 -1.24 -3.59 -17.49
N VAL A 93 -0.92 -3.56 -16.20
CA VAL A 93 0.44 -3.36 -15.66
C VAL A 93 1.07 -4.73 -15.42
N ARG A 94 2.26 -4.95 -15.98
CA ARG A 94 3.08 -6.13 -15.69
C ARG A 94 4.02 -5.82 -14.52
N PHE A 95 4.13 -6.77 -13.60
CA PHE A 95 4.90 -6.65 -12.36
C PHE A 95 5.39 -8.03 -11.91
N ASP A 96 6.40 -8.06 -11.05
CA ASP A 96 6.80 -9.27 -10.32
C ASP A 96 5.90 -9.44 -9.08
N ARG A 97 5.17 -10.56 -9.04
CA ARG A 97 4.22 -10.85 -7.96
C ARG A 97 4.90 -11.09 -6.62
N GLU A 98 6.10 -11.68 -6.61
CA GLU A 98 6.87 -11.92 -5.38
C GLU A 98 7.34 -10.60 -4.78
N MET A 99 7.86 -9.69 -5.62
CA MET A 99 8.26 -8.35 -5.16
C MET A 99 7.07 -7.53 -4.66
N LEU A 100 5.96 -7.51 -5.38
CA LEU A 100 4.74 -6.82 -4.91
C LEU A 100 4.24 -7.41 -3.59
N TYR A 101 4.27 -8.73 -3.44
CA TYR A 101 3.81 -9.40 -2.23
C TYR A 101 4.69 -9.06 -1.02
N ILE A 102 6.01 -9.21 -1.15
CA ILE A 102 6.96 -8.88 -0.08
C ILE A 102 6.82 -7.41 0.32
N ALA A 103 6.77 -6.50 -0.67
CA ALA A 103 6.57 -5.08 -0.40
C ALA A 103 5.22 -4.84 0.32
N SER A 104 4.15 -5.51 -0.10
CA SER A 104 2.82 -5.35 0.52
C SER A 104 2.74 -5.87 1.95
N ILE A 105 3.33 -7.04 2.25
CA ILE A 105 3.22 -7.61 3.60
C ILE A 105 4.13 -6.92 4.61
N LEU A 106 5.17 -6.22 4.14
CA LEU A 106 6.18 -5.57 4.97
C LEU A 106 6.06 -4.03 5.07
N HIS A 107 5.33 -3.34 4.18
CA HIS A 107 5.41 -1.87 4.07
C HIS A 107 5.09 -1.08 5.36
N ASP A 108 4.33 -1.68 6.28
CA ASP A 108 3.85 -1.04 7.51
C ASP A 108 4.46 -1.63 8.80
N ILE A 109 5.49 -2.48 8.72
CA ILE A 109 6.06 -3.15 9.90
C ILE A 109 6.56 -2.17 10.98
N SER A 110 6.98 -0.96 10.60
CA SER A 110 7.39 0.10 11.53
C SER A 110 6.22 0.76 12.29
N LEU A 111 4.97 0.53 11.87
CA LEU A 111 3.80 0.93 12.65
C LEU A 111 3.55 -0.02 13.83
N GLY A 112 3.93 -1.29 13.68
CA GLY A 112 3.72 -2.33 14.69
C GLY A 112 4.93 -2.65 15.57
N SER A 113 6.15 -2.38 15.09
CA SER A 113 7.40 -2.79 15.75
C SER A 113 8.33 -1.63 16.02
N ALA A 114 8.72 -1.47 17.28
CA ALA A 114 9.79 -0.57 17.68
C ALA A 114 11.18 -1.00 17.14
N GLN A 115 11.35 -2.28 16.78
CA GLN A 115 12.63 -2.79 16.25
C GLN A 115 12.89 -2.32 14.82
N CYS A 116 11.82 -2.12 14.04
CA CYS A 116 11.89 -1.56 12.69
C CYS A 116 11.50 -0.08 12.65
N ASP A 117 11.32 0.60 13.78
CA ASP A 117 11.00 2.03 13.82
C ASP A 117 12.24 2.86 14.21
N GLY A 118 12.26 4.12 13.79
CA GLY A 118 13.40 5.01 13.99
C GLY A 118 13.00 6.48 13.87
N PRO A 119 13.96 7.41 13.77
CA PRO A 119 13.67 8.84 13.71
C PRO A 119 13.04 9.31 12.38
N ARG A 120 13.14 8.52 11.31
CA ARG A 120 12.62 8.89 9.98
C ARG A 120 11.15 8.53 9.85
N SER A 121 10.57 8.91 8.71
CA SER A 121 9.24 8.50 8.29
C SER A 121 9.09 6.97 8.35
N PHE A 122 7.97 6.46 8.88
CA PHE A 122 7.79 5.02 9.09
C PHE A 122 7.93 4.23 7.79
N GLU A 123 7.58 4.83 6.65
CA GLU A 123 7.70 4.23 5.33
C GLU A 123 9.16 3.90 4.99
N VAL A 124 10.05 4.83 5.30
CA VAL A 124 11.49 4.70 5.06
C VAL A 124 12.12 3.74 6.08
N GLU A 125 11.67 3.80 7.34
CA GLU A 125 12.15 2.86 8.37
C GLU A 125 11.74 1.41 8.03
N ALA A 126 10.50 1.20 7.58
CA ALA A 126 10.01 -0.12 7.17
C ALA A 126 10.79 -0.63 5.95
N ALA A 127 10.96 0.22 4.94
CA ALA A 127 11.73 -0.09 3.74
C ALA A 127 13.19 -0.45 4.08
N SER A 128 13.83 0.32 4.96
CA SER A 128 15.21 0.06 5.40
C SER A 128 15.31 -1.25 6.19
N CYS A 129 14.38 -1.52 7.11
CA CYS A 129 14.35 -2.74 7.91
C CYS A 129 14.18 -3.98 7.01
N ALA A 130 13.22 -3.94 6.09
CA ALA A 130 12.97 -5.03 5.15
C ALA A 130 14.11 -5.25 4.15
N HIS A 131 14.76 -4.17 3.69
CA HIS A 131 15.92 -4.28 2.80
C HIS A 131 17.10 -4.99 3.47
N GLY A 132 17.38 -4.64 4.72
CA GLY A 132 18.38 -5.34 5.54
C GLY A 132 18.04 -6.81 5.71
N TRP A 133 16.80 -7.12 6.09
CA TRP A 133 16.32 -8.49 6.22
C TRP A 133 16.44 -9.28 4.90
N LEU A 134 16.06 -8.72 3.75
CA LEU A 134 16.20 -9.36 2.45
C LEU A 134 17.67 -9.64 2.08
N CYS A 135 18.58 -8.71 2.41
CA CYS A 135 20.01 -8.93 2.23
C CYS A 135 20.52 -10.09 3.07
N ASP A 136 20.07 -10.21 4.33
CA ASP A 136 20.45 -11.30 5.22
C ASP A 136 19.94 -12.66 4.72
N GLN A 137 18.78 -12.69 4.05
CA GLN A 137 18.27 -13.87 3.36
C GLN A 137 18.97 -14.18 2.03
N SER A 138 20.03 -13.45 1.68
CA SER A 138 20.72 -13.56 0.39
C SER A 138 19.79 -13.39 -0.83
N TYR A 139 18.74 -12.58 -0.68
CA TYR A 139 17.82 -12.26 -1.77
C TYR A 139 18.51 -11.39 -2.84
N ASP A 140 17.99 -11.41 -4.06
CA ASP A 140 18.53 -10.62 -5.16
C ASP A 140 18.54 -9.12 -4.80
N ARG A 141 19.70 -8.49 -4.90
CA ARG A 141 19.90 -7.10 -4.47
C ARG A 141 19.13 -6.09 -5.32
N ASP A 142 19.05 -6.31 -6.63
CA ASP A 142 18.33 -5.40 -7.52
C ASP A 142 16.82 -5.48 -7.24
N LYS A 143 16.30 -6.67 -6.94
CA LYS A 143 14.92 -6.85 -6.47
C LYS A 143 14.68 -6.24 -5.09
N ALA A 144 15.61 -6.40 -4.16
CA ALA A 144 15.52 -5.80 -2.83
C ALA A 144 15.47 -4.26 -2.91
N ASP A 145 16.27 -3.65 -3.79
CA ASP A 145 16.25 -2.21 -4.04
C ASP A 145 14.90 -1.74 -4.61
N ILE A 146 14.27 -2.53 -5.48
CA ILE A 146 12.92 -2.25 -6.01
C ILE A 146 11.86 -2.35 -4.91
N ILE A 147 11.92 -3.39 -4.07
CA ILE A 147 11.02 -3.57 -2.92
C ILE A 147 11.15 -2.40 -1.94
N HIS A 148 12.38 -1.99 -1.64
CA HIS A 148 12.66 -0.83 -0.81
C HIS A 148 11.97 0.42 -1.37
N GLU A 149 12.18 0.75 -2.64
CA GLU A 149 11.57 1.95 -3.24
C GLU A 149 10.04 1.87 -3.28
N ALA A 150 9.48 0.69 -3.57
CA ALA A 150 8.05 0.47 -3.54
C ALA A 150 7.48 0.77 -2.15
N MET A 151 8.10 0.26 -1.09
CA MET A 151 7.70 0.50 0.29
C MET A 151 7.91 1.96 0.72
N ALA A 152 9.09 2.53 0.46
CA ALA A 152 9.42 3.89 0.87
C ALA A 152 8.46 4.91 0.24
N LEU A 153 8.04 4.71 -1.01
CA LEU A 153 7.20 5.67 -1.75
C LEU A 153 5.71 5.33 -1.73
N HIS A 154 5.26 4.25 -1.05
CA HIS A 154 3.89 3.76 -1.18
C HIS A 154 2.82 4.76 -0.73
N SER A 155 3.10 5.60 0.27
CA SER A 155 2.17 6.63 0.78
C SER A 155 2.36 7.97 0.05
N ALA A 156 3.37 8.09 -0.80
CA ALA A 156 3.75 9.31 -1.48
C ALA A 156 2.88 9.51 -2.73
N VAL A 157 1.71 10.12 -2.55
CA VAL A 157 0.71 10.36 -3.60
C VAL A 157 1.34 10.93 -4.88
N CYS A 158 1.06 10.30 -6.02
CA CYS A 158 1.53 10.67 -7.37
C CYS A 158 3.06 10.56 -7.62
N HIS A 159 3.84 9.87 -6.78
CA HIS A 159 5.26 9.65 -7.05
C HIS A 159 5.55 8.39 -7.87
N THR A 160 4.69 7.37 -7.79
CA THR A 160 4.87 6.12 -8.52
C THR A 160 4.14 6.14 -9.86
N GLY A 161 4.74 5.50 -10.87
CA GLY A 161 4.23 5.49 -12.23
C GLY A 161 4.49 4.17 -12.97
N PRO A 162 4.13 4.07 -14.25
CA PRO A 162 4.24 2.81 -15.01
C PRO A 162 5.66 2.25 -15.16
N ARG A 163 6.70 3.03 -14.83
CA ARG A 163 8.10 2.57 -14.83
C ARG A 163 8.51 1.89 -13.52
N ASP A 164 7.68 2.00 -12.48
CA ASP A 164 7.87 1.40 -11.15
C ASP A 164 6.60 0.61 -10.79
N PRO A 165 6.34 -0.53 -11.47
CA PRO A 165 5.05 -1.19 -11.41
C PRO A 165 4.71 -1.74 -10.02
N GLU A 166 5.69 -2.26 -9.26
CA GLU A 166 5.49 -2.74 -7.89
C GLU A 166 5.11 -1.59 -6.96
N GLY A 167 5.80 -0.45 -7.03
CA GLY A 167 5.48 0.74 -6.24
C GLY A 167 4.12 1.35 -6.61
N LEU A 168 3.77 1.37 -7.90
CA LEU A 168 2.45 1.80 -8.36
C LEU A 168 1.34 0.91 -7.80
N LEU A 169 1.49 -0.41 -7.88
CA LEU A 169 0.45 -1.34 -7.45
C LEU A 169 0.35 -1.45 -5.93
N LEU A 170 1.45 -1.30 -5.19
CA LEU A 170 1.43 -1.17 -3.74
C LEU A 170 0.70 0.11 -3.32
N HIS A 171 1.05 1.26 -3.90
CA HIS A 171 0.36 2.54 -3.64
C HIS A 171 -1.15 2.44 -3.90
N LEU A 172 -1.53 1.86 -5.04
CA LEU A 172 -2.92 1.68 -5.41
C LEU A 172 -3.65 0.70 -4.48
N GLY A 173 -3.05 -0.45 -4.19
CA GLY A 173 -3.61 -1.48 -3.33
C GLY A 173 -3.84 -0.98 -1.89
N ALA A 174 -2.81 -0.38 -1.29
CA ALA A 174 -2.91 0.23 0.03
C ALA A 174 -3.93 1.39 0.03
N GLY A 175 -3.97 2.20 -1.02
CA GLY A 175 -4.94 3.28 -1.15
C GLY A 175 -6.40 2.82 -1.26
N VAL A 176 -6.68 1.70 -1.93
CA VAL A 176 -8.02 1.08 -1.93
C VAL A 176 -8.40 0.73 -0.48
N ASP A 177 -7.51 0.06 0.24
CA ASP A 177 -7.80 -0.45 1.58
C ASP A 177 -7.88 0.65 2.64
N VAL A 178 -7.09 1.71 2.54
CA VAL A 178 -7.08 2.80 3.52
C VAL A 178 -8.16 3.84 3.19
N VAL A 179 -8.18 4.38 1.98
CA VAL A 179 -9.01 5.56 1.63
C VAL A 179 -10.03 5.31 0.51
N GLY A 180 -10.17 4.08 0.03
CA GLY A 180 -11.13 3.74 -1.03
C GLY A 180 -10.72 4.26 -2.41
N MET A 181 -9.45 4.60 -2.61
CA MET A 181 -8.93 5.08 -3.90
C MET A 181 -9.19 4.05 -4.99
N GLN A 182 -9.75 4.49 -6.14
CA GLN A 182 -10.01 3.61 -7.29
C GLN A 182 -10.84 2.34 -7.00
N ILE A 183 -11.62 2.31 -5.92
CA ILE A 183 -12.42 1.13 -5.53
C ILE A 183 -13.43 0.70 -6.61
N MET A 184 -13.85 1.60 -7.50
CA MET A 184 -14.72 1.31 -8.65
C MET A 184 -14.03 0.48 -9.74
N ASN A 185 -12.69 0.50 -9.78
CA ASN A 185 -11.89 -0.28 -10.73
C ASN A 185 -11.63 -1.70 -10.23
N VAL A 186 -12.16 -2.08 -9.06
CA VAL A 186 -12.09 -3.45 -8.51
C VAL A 186 -13.48 -4.07 -8.55
N HIS A 187 -13.60 -5.23 -9.20
CA HIS A 187 -14.89 -5.89 -9.38
C HIS A 187 -15.55 -6.21 -8.01
N PRO A 188 -16.87 -6.01 -7.83
CA PRO A 188 -17.52 -6.22 -6.53
C PRO A 188 -17.29 -7.61 -5.92
N ALA A 189 -17.32 -8.68 -6.74
CA ALA A 189 -17.03 -10.04 -6.28
C ALA A 189 -15.58 -10.23 -5.79
N VAL A 190 -14.63 -9.52 -6.41
CA VAL A 190 -13.21 -9.52 -5.99
C VAL A 190 -13.09 -8.83 -4.63
N ARG A 191 -13.72 -7.67 -4.45
CA ARG A 191 -13.76 -6.97 -3.15
C ARG A 191 -14.36 -7.86 -2.06
N ALA A 192 -15.50 -8.48 -2.34
CA ALA A 192 -16.19 -9.36 -1.39
C ALA A 192 -15.34 -10.57 -0.99
N LYS A 193 -14.62 -11.20 -1.94
CA LYS A 193 -13.67 -12.28 -1.62
C LYS A 193 -12.54 -11.79 -0.73
N ILE A 194 -11.88 -10.70 -1.10
CA ILE A 194 -10.74 -10.15 -0.34
C ILE A 194 -11.15 -9.83 1.10
N LEU A 195 -12.30 -9.18 1.29
CA LEU A 195 -12.79 -8.79 2.62
C LEU A 195 -13.26 -9.98 3.48
N ARG A 196 -13.73 -11.06 2.84
CA ARG A 196 -14.08 -12.30 3.54
C ARG A 196 -12.83 -13.05 3.99
N ASP A 197 -11.83 -13.13 3.12
CA ASP A 197 -10.59 -13.86 3.40
C ASP A 197 -9.71 -13.09 4.40
N TYR A 198 -9.75 -11.75 4.39
CA TYR A 198 -8.97 -10.86 5.27
C TYR A 198 -9.85 -9.76 5.89
N PRO A 199 -10.64 -10.06 6.94
CA PRO A 199 -11.59 -9.11 7.53
C PRO A 199 -10.97 -7.78 8.00
N ARG A 200 -11.76 -6.71 7.94
CA ARG A 200 -11.37 -5.33 8.34
C ARG A 200 -11.81 -4.95 9.75
N THR A 201 -12.21 -5.91 10.57
CA THR A 201 -12.77 -5.66 11.91
C THR A 201 -11.85 -4.77 12.75
N GLY A 202 -12.33 -3.58 13.13
CA GLY A 202 -11.56 -2.62 13.92
C GLY A 202 -10.45 -1.86 13.17
N PHE A 203 -10.19 -2.17 11.90
CA PHE A 203 -9.06 -1.64 11.13
C PHE A 203 -9.03 -0.11 11.10
N VAL A 204 -10.11 0.55 10.70
CA VAL A 204 -10.19 2.02 10.62
C VAL A 204 -9.78 2.70 11.93
N ARG A 205 -10.25 2.17 13.06
CA ARG A 205 -9.95 2.72 14.38
C ARG A 205 -8.50 2.49 14.77
N ASP A 206 -8.02 1.26 14.67
CA ASP A 206 -6.73 0.87 15.25
C ASP A 206 -5.57 1.27 14.34
N PHE A 207 -5.73 1.16 13.02
CA PHE A 207 -4.78 1.73 12.06
C PHE A 207 -4.70 3.25 12.16
N GLY A 208 -5.85 3.92 12.30
CA GLY A 208 -5.90 5.37 12.51
C GLY A 208 -5.13 5.84 13.74
N LYS A 209 -5.12 5.05 14.82
CA LYS A 209 -4.31 5.33 16.03
C LYS A 209 -2.81 5.20 15.75
N LEU A 210 -2.37 4.15 15.06
CA LEU A 210 -0.95 3.96 14.73
C LEU A 210 -0.41 5.11 13.87
N VAL A 211 -1.20 5.53 12.87
CA VAL A 211 -0.84 6.66 12.01
C VAL A 211 -0.83 7.99 12.77
N ALA A 212 -1.80 8.22 13.65
CA ALA A 212 -1.82 9.42 14.50
C ALA A 212 -0.60 9.47 15.43
N ASP A 213 -0.26 8.34 16.06
CA ASP A 213 0.91 8.23 16.94
C ASP A 213 2.23 8.52 16.19
N GLN A 214 2.40 8.00 14.96
CA GLN A 214 3.56 8.37 14.13
C GLN A 214 3.61 9.87 13.83
N ALA A 215 2.47 10.49 13.49
CA ALA A 215 2.40 11.92 13.22
C ALA A 215 2.73 12.76 14.46
N ASP A 216 2.29 12.33 15.64
CA ASP A 216 2.54 13.02 16.92
C ASP A 216 4.00 12.89 17.35
N ARG A 217 4.59 11.69 17.26
CA ARG A 217 6.01 11.46 17.59
C ARG A 217 6.97 12.09 16.60
N LYS A 218 6.57 12.19 15.33
CA LYS A 218 7.42 12.66 14.23
C LYS A 218 6.71 13.75 13.41
N PRO A 219 6.50 14.95 13.96
CA PRO A 219 5.66 15.98 13.35
C PRO A 219 6.14 16.53 12.00
N GLN A 220 7.38 16.22 11.60
CA GLN A 220 7.97 16.59 10.31
C GLN A 220 8.00 15.46 9.28
N CYS A 221 7.54 14.25 9.63
CA CYS A 221 7.51 13.15 8.67
C CYS A 221 6.37 13.29 7.64
N HIS A 222 6.41 12.44 6.60
CA HIS A 222 5.47 12.50 5.49
C HIS A 222 4.02 12.29 5.92
N ILE A 223 3.75 11.26 6.73
CA ILE A 223 2.39 10.92 7.16
C ILE A 223 1.76 12.01 8.02
N ALA A 224 2.55 12.79 8.77
CA ALA A 224 2.06 13.96 9.50
C ALA A 224 1.50 15.04 8.56
N GLY A 225 2.07 15.18 7.36
CA GLY A 225 1.52 16.03 6.30
C GLY A 225 0.14 15.55 5.84
N LEU A 226 -0.01 14.24 5.60
CA LEU A 226 -1.27 13.63 5.18
C LEU A 226 -2.37 13.75 6.26
N VAL A 227 -2.03 13.50 7.53
CA VAL A 227 -2.93 13.70 8.68
C VAL A 227 -3.41 15.16 8.73
N GLY A 228 -2.51 16.12 8.57
CA GLY A 228 -2.82 17.55 8.58
C GLY A 228 -3.75 18.04 7.45
N VAL A 229 -3.94 17.24 6.39
CA VAL A 229 -4.87 17.54 5.27
C VAL A 229 -6.11 16.64 5.26
N GLY A 230 -6.33 15.86 6.31
CA GLY A 230 -7.59 15.13 6.52
C GLY A 230 -7.54 13.63 6.22
N PHE A 231 -6.35 13.00 6.23
CA PHE A 231 -6.20 11.55 6.07
C PHE A 231 -7.16 10.74 6.97
N GLY A 232 -7.29 11.09 8.25
CA GLY A 232 -8.21 10.37 9.16
C GLY A 232 -9.68 10.44 8.72
N LYS A 233 -10.11 11.55 8.09
CA LYS A 233 -11.47 11.66 7.53
C LYS A 233 -11.63 10.79 6.29
N ALA A 234 -10.61 10.71 5.44
CA ALA A 234 -10.61 9.85 4.26
C ALA A 234 -10.64 8.36 4.65
N LEU A 235 -9.83 7.97 5.63
CA LEU A 235 -9.83 6.62 6.20
C LEU A 235 -11.22 6.24 6.74
N ALA A 236 -11.86 7.11 7.53
CA ALA A 236 -13.20 6.88 8.06
C ALA A 236 -14.32 6.90 6.98
N ALA A 237 -14.07 7.53 5.84
CA ALA A 237 -15.03 7.61 4.73
C ALA A 237 -14.96 6.41 3.78
N ASN A 238 -13.99 5.50 3.95
CA ASN A 238 -13.83 4.34 3.08
C ASN A 238 -15.10 3.46 3.09
N GLY A 239 -15.61 3.14 1.89
CA GLY A 239 -16.83 2.36 1.71
C GLY A 239 -16.68 0.86 1.94
N LEU A 240 -15.46 0.34 2.08
CA LEU A 240 -15.21 -1.10 2.29
C LEU A 240 -15.87 -1.61 3.57
N ASP A 241 -15.96 -0.77 4.61
CA ASP A 241 -16.52 -1.14 5.92
C ASP A 241 -18.05 -1.04 5.96
N ARG A 242 -18.69 -0.53 4.91
CA ARG A 242 -20.17 -0.40 4.80
C ARG A 242 -20.81 -1.54 4.01
N SER A 243 -20.01 -2.48 3.53
CA SER A 243 -20.44 -3.52 2.57
C SER A 243 -20.72 -4.88 3.24
N CYS A 244 -21.00 -4.89 4.54
CA CYS A 244 -21.39 -6.08 5.32
C CYS A 244 -22.90 -6.08 5.58
#